data_AF-A0A1G8QFF9-F1
#
_entry.id   AF-A0A1G8QFF9-F1
#
_cell.length_a   1.000
_cell.length_b   1.000
_cell.length_c   1.000
_cell.angle_alpha   90.00
_cell.angle_beta   90.00
_cell.angle_gamma   90.00
#
_symmetry.space_group_name_H-M   'P 1'
#
loop_
_entity.id
_entity.type
_entity.pdbx_description
1 polymer ?
#
loop_
_entity_poly.entity_id
_entity_poly.type
_entity_poly.pdbx_seq_one_letter_code
_entity_poly.pdbx_strand_id
1 'polypeptide(L)'
;MTHETLPPEAQAAGPGQPATFSGRARISALDVLRGFALCGILLANVKPIAHMVEVTGVFGTEPLAPPAVAPESRDGAWLGLFVDQRFFPIFSLLFGVGFSLLLDSAAGRTARPRVLLLRRLLVLLALGLAHMFLLWRGDILTFYAVFGLLVLLPSTWLPRWAVAGLAAVLIVVPPIFGLNHSALIPGLFLLGSVLTRYGVVDRFERSTRVPAVLFLVFVAGAVSVTRLQIESGVEGEHFSTWFGIGGLLTAGAYVCALLLLLRTPLRPVLQRLFAPLGRMALTNYLSATVLVLLATHLIGGSPDGWSETTVLLIAGAILVPQWLASTLWLRRRRQGPLEWLWRWATWGHRPPLRRTP
;
A
#
# COMPACT_ATOMS: atom_id res chain seq x y z
N MET A 1 31.65 -41.60 -36.27
CA MET A 1 31.43 -40.13 -36.30
C MET A 1 30.31 -39.81 -35.34
N THR A 2 30.65 -39.55 -34.09
CA THR A 2 29.73 -39.25 -32.99
C THR A 2 30.25 -37.95 -32.37
N HIS A 3 29.58 -36.84 -32.68
CA HIS A 3 29.88 -35.53 -32.08
C HIS A 3 29.18 -35.46 -30.72
N GLU A 4 29.97 -35.55 -29.66
CA GLU A 4 29.58 -35.30 -28.29
C GLU A 4 29.84 -33.81 -27.98
N THR A 5 28.79 -33.01 -27.88
CA THR A 5 28.88 -31.57 -27.55
C THR A 5 28.92 -31.39 -26.04
N LEU A 6 30.07 -30.97 -25.51
CA LEU A 6 30.25 -30.52 -24.13
C LEU A 6 29.44 -29.21 -23.86
N PRO A 7 28.92 -29.00 -22.63
CA PRO A 7 28.18 -27.79 -22.27
C PRO A 7 29.10 -26.57 -22.09
N PRO A 8 28.62 -25.34 -22.32
CA PRO A 8 29.46 -24.14 -22.28
C PRO A 8 29.88 -23.81 -20.84
N GLU A 9 31.19 -23.74 -20.64
CA GLU A 9 31.84 -23.29 -19.41
C GLU A 9 31.37 -21.89 -19.01
N ALA A 10 31.17 -21.71 -17.70
CA ALA A 10 30.90 -20.43 -17.08
C ALA A 10 32.06 -19.46 -17.36
N GLN A 11 31.82 -18.44 -18.18
CA GLN A 11 32.75 -17.33 -18.35
C GLN A 11 32.97 -16.63 -17.01
N ALA A 12 34.13 -16.90 -16.41
CA ALA A 12 34.63 -16.17 -15.26
C ALA A 12 34.91 -14.71 -15.66
N ALA A 13 34.20 -13.76 -15.03
CA ALA A 13 34.41 -12.34 -15.23
C ALA A 13 35.82 -11.92 -14.76
N GLY A 14 36.56 -11.22 -15.63
CA GLY A 14 37.90 -10.71 -15.31
C GLY A 14 37.89 -9.66 -14.19
N PRO A 15 38.98 -9.55 -13.41
CA PRO A 15 39.07 -8.61 -12.30
C PRO A 15 39.20 -7.18 -12.85
N GLY A 16 38.17 -6.35 -12.62
CA GLY A 16 38.21 -4.91 -12.95
C GLY A 16 37.00 -4.36 -13.69
N GLN A 17 36.03 -5.18 -14.12
CA GLN A 17 34.76 -4.64 -14.60
C GLN A 17 33.85 -4.30 -13.41
N PRO A 18 33.36 -3.05 -13.28
CA PRO A 18 32.31 -2.76 -12.33
C PRO A 18 31.13 -3.66 -12.72
N ALA A 19 30.75 -4.57 -11.82
CA ALA A 19 29.62 -5.46 -12.03
C ALA A 19 28.43 -4.62 -12.51
N THR A 20 28.08 -4.73 -13.79
CA THR A 20 26.88 -4.12 -14.34
C THR A 20 25.72 -4.94 -13.82
N PHE A 21 25.28 -4.58 -12.61
CA PHE A 21 24.21 -5.28 -11.93
C PHE A 21 22.94 -5.17 -12.77
N SER A 22 22.62 -6.22 -13.52
CA SER A 22 21.34 -6.42 -14.19
C SER A 22 20.25 -6.68 -13.14
N GLY A 23 19.94 -5.64 -12.37
CA GLY A 23 18.80 -5.67 -11.46
C GLY A 23 17.53 -5.91 -12.27
N ARG A 24 16.74 -6.91 -11.86
CA ARG A 24 15.40 -7.19 -12.39
C ARG A 24 14.70 -5.87 -12.76
N ALA A 25 14.20 -5.78 -14.00
CA ALA A 25 13.49 -4.60 -14.49
C ALA A 25 12.40 -4.22 -13.48
N ARG A 26 12.39 -2.95 -13.06
CA ARG A 26 11.45 -2.44 -12.06
C ARG A 26 10.03 -2.66 -12.57
N ILE A 27 9.22 -3.39 -11.80
CA ILE A 27 7.85 -3.73 -12.19
C ILE A 27 6.98 -2.49 -12.08
N SER A 28 6.77 -1.81 -13.21
CA SER A 28 6.05 -0.55 -13.25
C SER A 28 4.61 -0.67 -12.75
N ALA A 29 3.97 -1.83 -12.92
CA ALA A 29 2.61 -2.05 -12.43
C ALA A 29 2.51 -1.90 -10.90
N LEU A 30 3.54 -2.33 -10.14
CA LEU A 30 3.54 -2.18 -8.68
C LEU A 30 3.63 -0.72 -8.25
N ASP A 31 4.38 0.11 -8.97
CA ASP A 31 4.45 1.55 -8.68
C ASP A 31 3.10 2.24 -8.97
N VAL A 32 2.41 1.86 -10.06
CA VAL A 32 1.07 2.39 -10.39
C VAL A 32 0.05 1.97 -9.33
N LEU A 33 0.01 0.69 -8.97
CA LEU A 33 -0.91 0.18 -7.93
C LEU A 33 -0.68 0.87 -6.58
N ARG A 34 0.58 1.11 -6.17
CA ARG A 34 0.90 1.86 -4.95
C ARG A 34 0.43 3.31 -5.03
N GLY A 35 0.64 3.98 -6.16
CA GLY A 35 0.21 5.37 -6.35
C GLY A 35 -1.31 5.52 -6.33
N PHE A 36 -2.02 4.62 -7.01
CA PHE A 36 -3.48 4.55 -6.99
C PHE A 36 -4.01 4.30 -5.57
N ALA A 37 -3.43 3.32 -4.86
CA ALA A 37 -3.81 3.05 -3.48
C ALA A 37 -3.56 4.22 -2.55
N LEU A 38 -2.47 4.97 -2.74
CA LEU A 38 -2.15 6.15 -1.95
C LEU A 38 -3.20 7.26 -2.11
N CYS A 39 -3.69 7.50 -3.33
CA CYS A 39 -4.76 8.48 -3.57
C CYS A 39 -6.03 8.12 -2.77
N GLY A 40 -6.42 6.84 -2.81
CA GLY A 40 -7.58 6.36 -2.08
C GLY A 40 -7.39 6.35 -0.56
N ILE A 41 -6.18 6.03 -0.08
CA ILE A 41 -5.84 6.12 1.35
C ILE A 41 -5.97 7.56 1.84
N LEU A 42 -5.49 8.56 1.08
CA LEU A 42 -5.63 9.95 1.48
C LEU A 42 -7.11 10.34 1.58
N LEU A 43 -7.92 10.03 0.58
CA LEU A 43 -9.37 10.30 0.60
C LEU A 43 -10.04 9.71 1.85
N ALA A 44 -9.76 8.45 2.16
CA ALA A 44 -10.31 7.77 3.34
C ALA A 44 -9.85 8.36 4.68
N ASN A 45 -8.75 9.12 4.69
CA ASN A 45 -8.13 9.62 5.92
C ASN A 45 -8.24 11.14 6.12
N VAL A 46 -8.83 11.89 5.18
CA VAL A 46 -9.03 13.35 5.35
C VAL A 46 -9.83 13.64 6.63
N LYS A 47 -11.04 13.06 6.76
CA LYS A 47 -11.90 13.27 7.95
C LYS A 47 -11.28 12.71 9.24
N PRO A 48 -10.80 11.44 9.29
CA PRO A 48 -10.18 10.89 10.51
C PRO A 48 -8.96 11.68 11.01
N ILE A 49 -8.12 12.20 10.11
CA ILE A 49 -6.96 13.02 10.51
C ILE A 49 -7.43 14.39 11.00
N ALA A 50 -8.40 15.01 10.32
CA ALA A 50 -8.94 16.31 10.69
C ALA A 50 -9.59 16.28 12.09
N HIS A 51 -10.38 15.25 12.41
CA HIS A 51 -11.02 15.08 13.72
C HIS A 51 -10.00 14.98 14.85
N MET A 52 -8.79 14.47 14.58
CA MET A 52 -7.74 14.43 15.61
C MET A 52 -7.32 15.84 16.05
N VAL A 53 -7.32 16.84 15.15
CA VAL A 53 -6.96 18.23 15.49
C VAL A 53 -7.93 18.81 16.51
N GLU A 54 -9.23 18.54 16.33
CA GLU A 54 -10.30 18.97 17.23
C GLU A 54 -10.16 18.33 18.62
N VAL A 55 -9.85 17.03 18.69
CA VAL A 55 -9.72 16.29 19.96
C VAL A 55 -8.45 16.62 20.73
N THR A 56 -7.34 16.87 20.04
CA THR A 56 -6.02 17.02 20.68
C THR A 56 -5.60 18.47 20.90
N GLY A 57 -6.33 19.45 20.35
CA GLY A 57 -6.04 20.87 20.56
C GLY A 57 -4.63 21.27 20.12
N VAL A 58 -4.02 20.54 19.18
CA VAL A 58 -2.60 20.70 18.75
C VAL A 58 -2.27 22.11 18.29
N PHE A 59 -3.29 22.93 17.98
CA PHE A 59 -3.16 24.34 17.61
C PHE A 59 -3.94 25.31 18.51
N GLY A 60 -4.27 24.92 19.75
CA GLY A 60 -4.83 25.85 20.75
C GLY A 60 -6.27 26.31 20.48
N THR A 61 -7.01 25.64 19.61
CA THR A 61 -8.46 25.82 19.53
C THR A 61 -9.09 25.06 20.70
N GLU A 62 -9.81 25.78 21.57
CA GLU A 62 -10.66 25.19 22.61
C GLU A 62 -11.45 24.00 22.02
N PRO A 63 -11.61 22.88 22.76
CA PRO A 63 -12.49 21.80 22.34
C PRO A 63 -13.87 22.41 22.07
N LEU A 64 -14.30 22.41 20.80
CA LEU A 64 -15.68 22.77 20.51
C LEU A 64 -16.56 21.76 21.25
N ALA A 65 -17.64 22.25 21.88
CA ALA A 65 -18.62 21.40 22.54
C ALA A 65 -18.98 20.21 21.62
N PRO A 66 -19.23 19.00 22.17
CA PRO A 66 -19.54 17.84 21.35
C PRO A 66 -20.62 18.22 20.34
N PRO A 67 -20.36 18.05 19.03
CA PRO A 67 -21.31 18.49 18.03
C PRO A 67 -22.64 17.80 18.31
N ALA A 68 -23.73 18.55 18.22
CA ALA A 68 -25.03 17.95 18.07
C ALA A 68 -24.90 16.98 16.88
N VAL A 69 -25.18 15.70 17.11
CA VAL A 69 -25.11 14.65 16.08
C VAL A 69 -26.02 15.09 14.95
N ALA A 70 -25.46 15.78 13.95
CA ALA A 70 -26.16 16.07 12.73
C ALA A 70 -26.41 14.69 12.11
N PRO A 71 -27.67 14.35 11.78
CA PRO A 71 -27.93 13.09 11.11
C PRO A 71 -27.02 13.05 9.88
N GLU A 72 -26.17 12.02 9.78
CA GLU A 72 -25.34 11.81 8.60
C GLU A 72 -26.26 11.93 7.38
N SER A 73 -26.10 12.99 6.60
CA SER A 73 -26.90 13.19 5.41
C SER A 73 -26.60 12.02 4.49
N ARG A 74 -27.64 11.24 4.16
CA ARG A 74 -27.57 10.12 3.19
C ARG A 74 -26.97 10.54 1.83
N ASP A 75 -26.99 11.84 1.55
CA ASP A 75 -26.27 12.52 0.47
C ASP A 75 -24.77 12.53 0.79
N GLY A 76 -24.13 11.36 0.67
CA GLY A 76 -22.84 11.15 1.32
C GLY A 76 -22.19 9.77 1.20
N ALA A 77 -22.98 8.75 0.84
CA ALA A 77 -22.62 7.37 1.18
C ALA A 77 -21.59 6.71 0.26
N TRP A 78 -21.28 7.29 -0.92
CA TRP A 78 -20.47 6.58 -1.91
C TRP A 78 -18.99 6.54 -1.51
N LEU A 79 -18.42 7.57 -0.86
CA LEU A 79 -17.08 7.49 -0.29
C LEU A 79 -17.00 6.36 0.75
N GLY A 80 -18.01 6.23 1.62
CA GLY A 80 -18.08 5.12 2.58
C GLY A 80 -18.15 3.74 1.91
N LEU A 81 -18.85 3.63 0.78
CA LEU A 81 -19.00 2.36 0.05
C LEU A 81 -17.78 1.98 -0.79
N PHE A 82 -17.12 2.95 -1.44
CA PHE A 82 -16.10 2.70 -2.47
C PHE A 82 -14.69 3.12 -2.08
N VAL A 83 -14.52 3.90 -1.01
CA VAL A 83 -13.22 4.43 -0.58
C VAL A 83 -12.82 3.89 0.78
N ASP A 84 -13.71 3.97 1.77
CA ASP A 84 -13.38 3.59 3.14
C ASP A 84 -13.06 2.09 3.25
N GLN A 85 -11.92 1.79 3.88
CA GLN A 85 -11.35 0.44 4.01
C GLN A 85 -11.07 -0.30 2.68
N ARG A 86 -11.26 0.32 1.50
CA ARG A 86 -11.07 -0.34 0.19
C ARG A 86 -9.63 -0.31 -0.31
N PHE A 87 -8.78 0.58 0.22
CA PHE A 87 -7.43 0.81 -0.29
C PHE A 87 -6.29 0.23 0.58
N PHE A 88 -6.50 0.10 1.90
CA PHE A 88 -5.50 -0.55 2.77
C PHE A 88 -5.18 -1.99 2.36
N PRO A 89 -6.11 -2.81 1.81
CA PRO A 89 -5.77 -4.17 1.43
C PRO A 89 -4.77 -4.23 0.27
N ILE A 90 -4.89 -3.28 -0.67
CA ILE A 90 -3.97 -3.12 -1.79
C ILE A 90 -2.57 -2.82 -1.27
N PHE A 91 -2.43 -1.83 -0.39
CA PHE A 91 -1.13 -1.47 0.17
C PHE A 91 -0.54 -2.61 1.02
N SER A 92 -1.39 -3.34 1.75
CA SER A 92 -0.96 -4.49 2.57
C SER A 92 -0.40 -5.61 1.72
N LEU A 93 -1.12 -5.99 0.65
CA LEU A 93 -0.68 -6.97 -0.33
C LEU A 93 0.66 -6.56 -0.97
N LEU A 94 0.78 -5.30 -1.41
CA LEU A 94 1.97 -4.77 -2.06
C LEU A 94 3.18 -4.64 -1.11
N PHE A 95 2.94 -4.52 0.19
CA PHE A 95 3.99 -4.60 1.20
C PHE A 95 4.55 -6.02 1.28
N GLY A 96 3.69 -7.03 1.34
CA GLY A 96 4.05 -8.45 1.27
C GLY A 96 4.85 -8.80 0.00
N VAL A 97 4.35 -8.38 -1.17
CA VAL A 97 5.05 -8.54 -2.45
C VAL A 97 6.44 -7.89 -2.41
N GLY A 98 6.51 -6.64 -1.96
CA GLY A 98 7.75 -5.88 -1.88
C GLY A 98 8.78 -6.47 -0.91
N PHE A 99 8.32 -7.05 0.20
CA PHE A 99 9.17 -7.73 1.17
C PHE A 99 9.81 -8.99 0.58
N SER A 100 9.03 -9.84 -0.09
CA SER A 100 9.57 -11.06 -0.71
C SER A 100 10.50 -10.76 -1.88
N LEU A 101 10.18 -9.75 -2.71
CA LEU A 101 11.10 -9.29 -3.76
C LEU A 101 12.43 -8.76 -3.18
N LEU A 102 12.39 -8.12 -2.00
CA LEU A 102 13.59 -7.68 -1.31
C LEU A 102 14.38 -8.85 -0.73
N LEU A 103 13.70 -9.86 -0.17
CA LEU A 103 14.34 -11.09 0.30
C LEU A 103 15.11 -11.76 -0.85
N ASP A 104 14.46 -11.95 -2.00
CA ASP A 104 15.09 -12.55 -3.19
C ASP A 104 16.28 -11.72 -3.67
N SER A 105 16.13 -10.39 -3.72
CA SER A 105 17.21 -9.49 -4.09
C SER A 105 18.37 -9.47 -3.08
N ALA A 106 18.11 -9.69 -1.79
CA ALA A 106 19.12 -9.67 -0.74
C ALA A 106 19.87 -11.00 -0.64
N ALA A 107 19.21 -12.12 -0.95
CA ALA A 107 19.81 -13.45 -0.97
C ALA A 107 20.98 -13.53 -1.97
N GLY A 108 20.89 -12.82 -3.10
CA GLY A 108 21.99 -12.73 -4.08
C GLY A 108 23.05 -11.67 -3.78
N ARG A 109 22.96 -10.93 -2.66
CA ARG A 109 23.83 -9.75 -2.38
C ARG A 109 24.45 -9.73 -1.00
N THR A 110 23.92 -10.50 -0.05
CA THR A 110 24.33 -10.45 1.35
C THR A 110 24.29 -11.83 1.97
N ALA A 111 25.23 -12.14 2.88
CA ALA A 111 25.25 -13.42 3.59
C ALA A 111 24.06 -13.58 4.57
N ARG A 112 23.46 -12.47 5.03
CA ARG A 112 22.39 -12.46 6.05
C ARG A 112 21.17 -11.65 5.60
N PRO A 113 20.41 -12.11 4.59
CA PRO A 113 19.30 -11.34 4.02
C PRO A 113 18.17 -11.07 5.03
N ARG A 114 17.92 -12.00 5.96
CA ARG A 114 16.88 -11.85 6.99
C ARG A 114 17.20 -10.73 8.00
N VAL A 115 18.48 -10.51 8.31
CA VAL A 115 18.92 -9.41 9.20
C VAL A 115 18.65 -8.05 8.54
N LEU A 116 18.83 -7.97 7.21
CA LEU A 116 18.49 -6.77 6.45
C LEU A 116 16.98 -6.50 6.48
N LEU A 117 16.15 -7.53 6.38
CA LEU A 117 14.69 -7.40 6.51
C LEU A 117 14.27 -6.98 7.92
N LEU A 118 14.88 -7.56 8.96
CA LEU A 118 14.66 -7.16 10.34
C LEU A 118 15.00 -5.67 10.52
N ARG A 119 16.18 -5.22 10.07
CA ARG A 119 16.60 -3.82 10.14
C ARG A 119 15.62 -2.90 9.41
N ARG A 120 15.16 -3.29 8.22
CA ARG A 120 14.16 -2.53 7.45
C ARG A 120 12.86 -2.35 8.23
N LEU A 121 12.38 -3.40 8.88
CA LEU A 121 11.16 -3.38 9.69
C LEU A 121 11.33 -2.58 10.97
N LEU A 122 12.48 -2.67 11.64
CA LEU A 122 12.79 -1.86 12.84
C LEU A 122 12.88 -0.36 12.51
N VAL A 123 13.49 0.01 11.38
CA VAL A 123 13.49 1.41 10.92
C VAL A 123 12.08 1.87 10.58
N LEU A 124 11.28 1.01 9.93
CA LEU A 124 9.88 1.32 9.65
C LEU A 124 9.06 1.48 10.95
N LEU A 125 9.31 0.65 11.96
CA LEU A 125 8.70 0.75 13.27
C LEU A 125 9.06 2.06 13.95
N ALA A 126 10.35 2.45 13.93
CA ALA A 126 10.79 3.72 14.49
C ALA A 126 10.13 4.92 13.79
N LEU A 127 10.03 4.90 12.45
CA LEU A 127 9.33 5.93 11.68
C LEU A 127 7.83 5.95 12.00
N GLY A 128 7.20 4.78 12.12
CA GLY A 128 5.79 4.65 12.47
C GLY A 128 5.49 5.16 13.87
N LEU A 129 6.30 4.78 14.87
CA LEU A 129 6.17 5.29 16.23
C LEU A 129 6.37 6.80 16.30
N ALA A 130 7.38 7.33 15.60
CA ALA A 130 7.58 8.77 15.50
C ALA A 130 6.36 9.47 14.88
N HIS A 131 5.80 8.93 13.80
CA HIS A 131 4.58 9.46 13.19
C HIS A 131 3.36 9.33 14.11
N MET A 132 3.22 8.21 14.82
CA MET A 132 2.13 7.94 15.75
C MET A 132 2.10 8.91 16.92
N PHE A 133 3.27 9.20 17.51
CA PHE A 133 3.41 10.08 18.66
C PHE A 133 3.46 11.56 18.29
N LEU A 134 4.05 11.92 17.14
CA LEU A 134 4.25 13.31 16.75
C LEU A 134 3.16 13.88 15.86
N LEU A 135 2.49 13.04 15.06
CA LEU A 135 1.64 13.49 13.97
C LEU A 135 0.22 12.91 14.01
N TRP A 136 0.04 11.59 14.10
CA TRP A 136 -1.29 10.99 14.05
C TRP A 136 -1.38 9.60 14.69
N ARG A 137 -2.28 9.41 15.66
CA ARG A 137 -2.42 8.16 16.43
C ARG A 137 -2.90 6.94 15.64
N GLY A 138 -3.46 7.11 14.44
CA GLY A 138 -3.98 6.01 13.60
C GLY A 138 -2.94 5.34 12.68
N ASP A 139 -1.64 5.52 12.93
CA ASP A 139 -0.59 5.20 11.97
C ASP A 139 -0.54 3.74 11.50
N ILE A 140 -0.68 3.55 10.19
CA ILE A 140 -0.61 2.24 9.53
C ILE A 140 0.82 1.69 9.48
N LEU A 141 1.86 2.54 9.52
CA LEU A 141 3.26 2.10 9.40
C LEU A 141 3.68 1.26 10.61
N THR A 142 3.21 1.63 11.80
CA THR A 142 3.43 0.88 13.05
C THR A 142 2.81 -0.51 12.95
N PHE A 143 1.54 -0.62 12.55
CA PHE A 143 0.90 -1.92 12.29
C PHE A 143 1.67 -2.74 11.26
N TYR A 144 2.11 -2.12 10.17
CA TYR A 144 2.85 -2.79 9.11
C TYR A 144 4.22 -3.29 9.57
N ALA A 145 4.91 -2.53 10.41
CA ALA A 145 6.18 -2.94 10.96
C ALA A 145 6.00 -4.10 11.96
N VAL A 146 5.02 -4.03 12.85
CA VAL A 146 4.71 -5.07 13.84
C VAL A 146 4.28 -6.37 13.16
N PHE A 147 3.28 -6.35 12.28
CA PHE A 147 2.88 -7.55 11.54
C PHE A 147 3.99 -8.05 10.60
N GLY A 148 4.81 -7.14 10.06
CA GLY A 148 6.01 -7.49 9.33
C GLY A 148 7.00 -8.29 10.17
N LEU A 149 7.22 -7.91 11.42
CA LEU A 149 8.12 -8.59 12.36
C LEU A 149 7.54 -9.92 12.86
N LEU A 150 6.25 -9.93 13.21
CA LEU A 150 5.60 -11.07 13.86
C LEU A 150 5.14 -12.15 12.88
N VAL A 151 4.83 -11.79 11.64
CA VAL A 151 4.22 -12.71 10.67
C VAL A 151 5.09 -12.84 9.42
N LEU A 152 5.43 -11.72 8.79
CA LEU A 152 6.09 -11.75 7.49
C LEU A 152 7.55 -12.23 7.58
N LEU A 153 8.30 -11.79 8.59
CA LEU A 153 9.67 -12.23 8.83
C LEU A 153 9.72 -13.74 9.19
N PRO A 154 8.96 -14.25 10.18
CA PRO A 154 8.79 -15.68 10.46
C PRO A 154 8.39 -16.52 9.24
N SER A 155 7.58 -15.97 8.33
CA SER A 155 7.20 -16.67 7.11
C SER A 155 8.39 -17.03 6.20
N THR A 156 9.55 -16.37 6.35
CA THR A 156 10.75 -16.63 5.51
C THR A 156 11.45 -17.95 5.84
N TRP A 157 11.08 -18.61 6.93
CA TRP A 157 11.55 -19.95 7.28
C TRP A 157 10.55 -21.04 6.92
N LEU A 158 9.31 -20.67 6.57
CA LEU A 158 8.25 -21.62 6.23
C LEU A 158 8.23 -21.95 4.73
N PRO A 159 7.85 -23.19 4.35
CA PRO A 159 7.65 -23.54 2.96
C PRO A 159 6.45 -22.79 2.37
N ARG A 160 6.48 -22.53 1.05
CA ARG A 160 5.48 -21.69 0.36
C ARG A 160 4.02 -22.13 0.54
N TRP A 161 3.77 -23.43 0.68
CA TRP A 161 2.41 -23.96 0.89
C TRP A 161 1.90 -23.66 2.31
N ALA A 162 2.76 -23.72 3.33
CA ALA A 162 2.38 -23.40 4.70
C ALA A 162 2.06 -21.92 4.85
N VAL A 163 2.86 -21.06 4.17
CA VAL A 163 2.57 -19.62 4.11
C VAL A 163 1.25 -19.35 3.37
N ALA A 164 0.92 -20.11 2.33
CA ALA A 164 -0.36 -20.00 1.63
C ALA A 164 -1.55 -20.43 2.51
N GLY A 165 -1.42 -21.54 3.24
CA GLY A 165 -2.43 -21.98 4.21
C GLY A 165 -2.66 -20.95 5.31
N LEU A 166 -1.57 -20.41 5.89
CA LEU A 166 -1.65 -19.37 6.92
C LEU A 166 -2.25 -18.07 6.38
N ALA A 167 -1.92 -17.67 5.15
CA ALA A 167 -2.54 -16.52 4.49
C ALA A 167 -4.05 -16.70 4.34
N ALA A 168 -4.51 -17.87 3.90
CA ALA A 168 -5.93 -18.17 3.76
C ALA A 168 -6.67 -18.10 5.11
N VAL A 169 -6.11 -18.73 6.15
CA VAL A 169 -6.68 -18.70 7.51
C VAL A 169 -6.79 -17.25 8.02
N LEU A 170 -5.71 -16.46 7.93
CA LEU A 170 -5.69 -15.08 8.42
C LEU A 170 -6.54 -14.11 7.60
N ILE A 171 -7.01 -14.49 6.42
CA ILE A 171 -7.96 -13.70 5.61
C ILE A 171 -9.41 -14.10 5.92
N VAL A 172 -9.67 -15.40 6.11
CA VAL A 172 -11.03 -15.94 6.27
C VAL A 172 -11.54 -15.86 7.71
N VAL A 173 -10.68 -16.08 8.70
CA VAL A 173 -11.08 -16.10 10.11
C VAL A 173 -11.55 -14.73 10.61
N PRO A 174 -10.86 -13.59 10.35
CA PRO A 174 -11.26 -12.32 10.96
C PRO A 174 -12.71 -11.89 10.64
N PRO A 175 -13.20 -11.97 9.37
CA PRO A 175 -14.58 -11.63 9.07
C PRO A 175 -15.62 -12.56 9.74
N ILE A 176 -15.32 -13.85 9.87
CA ILE A 176 -16.22 -14.85 10.49
C ILE A 176 -16.45 -14.53 11.97
N PHE A 177 -15.41 -14.08 12.67
CA PHE A 177 -15.46 -13.77 14.09
C PHE A 177 -15.68 -12.27 14.39
N GLY A 178 -16.01 -11.46 13.38
CA GLY A 178 -16.23 -10.03 13.54
C GLY A 178 -15.02 -9.26 14.07
N LEU A 179 -13.80 -9.75 13.82
CA LEU A 179 -12.58 -9.08 14.27
C LEU A 179 -12.33 -7.79 13.48
N ASN A 180 -11.58 -6.87 14.09
CA ASN A 180 -11.18 -5.61 13.47
C ASN A 180 -10.52 -5.82 12.10
N HIS A 181 -10.83 -4.94 11.14
CA HIS A 181 -10.31 -4.96 9.77
C HIS A 181 -8.78 -5.03 9.68
N SER A 182 -8.06 -4.46 10.66
CA SER A 182 -6.60 -4.52 10.75
C SER A 182 -6.07 -5.95 10.91
N ALA A 183 -6.88 -6.89 11.41
CA ALA A 183 -6.54 -8.31 11.49
C ALA A 183 -6.35 -8.98 10.11
N LEU A 184 -6.84 -8.37 9.02
CA LEU A 184 -6.60 -8.83 7.65
C LEU A 184 -5.18 -8.51 7.15
N ILE A 185 -4.51 -7.51 7.72
CA ILE A 185 -3.17 -7.05 7.30
C ILE A 185 -2.16 -8.21 7.27
N PRO A 186 -1.96 -9.02 8.33
CA PRO A 186 -1.01 -10.12 8.30
C PRO A 186 -1.36 -11.17 7.23
N GLY A 187 -2.63 -11.50 7.04
CA GLY A 187 -3.06 -12.42 5.98
C GLY A 187 -2.74 -11.90 4.57
N LEU A 188 -2.98 -10.62 4.32
CA LEU A 188 -2.66 -9.95 3.06
C LEU A 188 -1.16 -9.82 2.81
N PHE A 189 -0.38 -9.58 3.86
CA PHE A 189 1.09 -9.60 3.77
C PHE A 189 1.60 -10.97 3.32
N LEU A 190 1.07 -12.03 3.93
CA LEU A 190 1.43 -13.39 3.55
C LEU A 190 0.96 -13.73 2.14
N LEU A 191 -0.26 -13.32 1.75
CA LEU A 191 -0.75 -13.48 0.39
C LEU A 191 0.18 -12.80 -0.62
N GLY A 192 0.62 -11.58 -0.35
CA GLY A 192 1.59 -10.87 -1.19
C GLY A 192 2.93 -11.61 -1.29
N SER A 193 3.41 -12.16 -0.17
CA SER A 193 4.61 -13.01 -0.13
C SER A 193 4.45 -14.30 -0.95
N VAL A 194 3.30 -14.95 -0.86
CA VAL A 194 2.93 -16.17 -1.61
C VAL A 194 2.91 -15.89 -3.11
N LEU A 195 2.26 -14.80 -3.54
CA LEU A 195 2.22 -14.41 -4.96
C LEU A 195 3.62 -14.25 -5.55
N THR A 196 4.56 -13.69 -4.79
CA THR A 196 5.96 -13.59 -5.20
C THR A 196 6.65 -14.97 -5.23
N ARG A 197 6.52 -15.78 -4.18
CA ARG A 197 7.16 -17.10 -4.08
C ARG A 197 6.68 -18.12 -5.12
N TYR A 198 5.46 -17.97 -5.62
CA TYR A 198 4.92 -18.79 -6.72
C TYR A 198 5.17 -18.18 -8.11
N GLY A 199 5.89 -17.05 -8.20
CA GLY A 199 6.17 -16.37 -9.48
C GLY A 199 4.92 -15.82 -10.17
N VAL A 200 3.83 -15.59 -9.42
CA VAL A 200 2.60 -15.00 -9.97
C VAL A 200 2.85 -13.56 -10.40
N VAL A 201 3.65 -12.81 -9.63
CA VAL A 201 3.97 -11.41 -9.91
C VAL A 201 4.66 -11.24 -11.28
N ASP A 202 5.58 -12.14 -11.64
CA ASP A 202 6.27 -12.11 -12.93
C ASP A 202 5.33 -12.51 -14.10
N ARG A 203 4.22 -13.21 -13.81
CA ARG A 203 3.20 -13.59 -14.79
C ARG A 203 2.15 -12.52 -15.02
N PHE A 204 2.01 -11.52 -14.13
CA PHE A 204 1.06 -10.41 -14.32
C PHE A 204 1.32 -9.63 -15.60
N GLU A 205 2.56 -9.58 -16.07
CA GLU A 205 2.95 -8.93 -17.33
C GLU A 205 2.80 -9.83 -18.56
N ARG A 206 2.42 -11.11 -18.40
CA ARG A 206 2.23 -12.05 -19.52
C ARG A 206 0.79 -12.50 -19.75
N SER A 207 -0.06 -12.52 -18.73
CA SER A 207 -1.45 -13.00 -18.83
C SER A 207 -2.47 -11.87 -18.67
N THR A 208 -3.47 -11.84 -19.55
CA THR A 208 -4.67 -10.98 -19.44
C THR A 208 -5.88 -11.75 -18.93
N ARG A 209 -5.97 -13.04 -19.24
CA ARG A 209 -7.11 -13.91 -18.89
C ARG A 209 -7.29 -14.04 -17.38
N VAL A 210 -6.20 -14.26 -16.63
CA VAL A 210 -6.29 -14.46 -15.18
C VAL A 210 -6.78 -13.20 -14.46
N PRO A 211 -6.21 -11.99 -14.68
CA PRO A 211 -6.76 -10.77 -14.12
C PRO A 211 -8.21 -10.50 -14.56
N ALA A 212 -8.61 -10.84 -15.79
CA ALA A 212 -9.98 -10.65 -16.27
C ALA A 212 -10.99 -11.54 -15.53
N VAL A 213 -10.70 -12.83 -15.37
CA VAL A 213 -11.57 -13.74 -14.62
C VAL A 213 -11.67 -13.31 -13.16
N LEU A 214 -10.52 -13.01 -12.53
CA LEU A 214 -10.50 -12.53 -11.15
C LEU A 214 -11.26 -11.21 -10.99
N PHE A 215 -11.14 -10.28 -11.95
CA PHE A 215 -11.91 -9.04 -11.95
C PHE A 215 -13.42 -9.31 -11.91
N LEU A 216 -13.92 -10.19 -12.79
CA LEU A 216 -15.35 -10.54 -12.81
C LEU A 216 -15.81 -11.18 -11.50
N VAL A 217 -15.02 -12.09 -10.93
CA VAL A 217 -15.32 -12.73 -9.64
C VAL A 217 -15.35 -11.69 -8.51
N PHE A 218 -14.34 -10.82 -8.44
CA PHE A 218 -14.28 -9.78 -7.41
C PHE A 218 -15.40 -8.76 -7.54
N VAL A 219 -15.76 -8.35 -8.77
CA VAL A 219 -16.88 -7.43 -9.01
C VAL A 219 -18.21 -8.08 -8.63
N ALA A 220 -18.46 -9.33 -9.05
CA ALA A 220 -19.68 -10.05 -8.68
C ALA A 220 -19.81 -10.18 -7.15
N GLY A 221 -18.72 -10.54 -6.47
CA GLY A 221 -18.67 -10.60 -5.02
C GLY A 221 -18.89 -9.23 -4.36
N ALA A 222 -18.18 -8.19 -4.82
CA ALA A 222 -18.29 -6.85 -4.26
C ALA A 222 -19.71 -6.29 -4.40
N VAL A 223 -20.33 -6.42 -5.58
CA VAL A 223 -21.72 -6.00 -5.81
C VAL A 223 -22.68 -6.75 -4.89
N SER A 224 -22.50 -8.06 -4.72
CA SER A 224 -23.35 -8.87 -3.84
C SER A 224 -23.24 -8.41 -2.39
N VAL A 225 -22.01 -8.20 -1.88
CA VAL A 225 -21.78 -7.77 -0.50
C VAL A 225 -22.23 -6.33 -0.27
N THR A 226 -22.04 -5.43 -1.24
CA THR A 226 -22.54 -4.05 -1.14
C THR A 226 -24.07 -4.01 -1.10
N ARG A 227 -24.77 -4.88 -1.85
CA ARG A 227 -26.23 -5.00 -1.72
C ARG A 227 -26.64 -5.43 -0.31
N LEU A 228 -26.00 -6.49 0.22
CA LEU A 228 -26.25 -6.96 1.59
C LEU A 228 -25.96 -5.87 2.64
N GLN A 229 -24.91 -5.07 2.44
CA GLN A 229 -24.57 -3.96 3.33
C GLN A 229 -25.63 -2.85 3.32
N ILE A 230 -26.17 -2.52 2.14
CA ILE A 230 -27.25 -1.52 1.99
C ILE A 230 -28.54 -2.06 2.63
N GLU A 231 -28.85 -3.34 2.43
CA GLU A 231 -30.04 -4.00 2.99
C GLU A 231 -29.97 -4.14 4.51
N SER A 232 -28.80 -4.45 5.07
CA SER A 232 -28.62 -4.62 6.53
C SER A 232 -28.66 -3.30 7.30
N GLY A 233 -28.45 -2.17 6.63
CA GLY A 233 -28.26 -0.87 7.27
C GLY A 233 -26.97 -0.78 8.10
N VAL A 234 -26.66 0.42 8.60
CA VAL A 234 -25.44 0.70 9.40
C VAL A 234 -25.53 0.10 10.81
N GLU A 235 -26.75 -0.10 11.32
CA GLU A 235 -27.03 -0.66 12.65
C GLU A 235 -27.14 -2.20 12.65
N GLY A 236 -27.02 -2.85 11.48
CA GLY A 236 -27.15 -4.30 11.37
C GLY A 236 -26.04 -5.05 12.11
N GLU A 237 -26.40 -6.16 12.79
CA GLU A 237 -25.48 -7.00 13.58
C GLU A 237 -24.25 -7.48 12.79
N HIS A 238 -24.37 -7.62 11.47
CA HIS A 238 -23.31 -8.09 10.58
C HIS A 238 -22.64 -6.99 9.74
N PHE A 239 -22.92 -5.70 10.01
CA PHE A 239 -22.40 -4.59 9.22
C PHE A 239 -20.87 -4.59 9.14
N SER A 240 -20.17 -4.84 10.26
CA SER A 240 -18.70 -4.90 10.31
C SER A 240 -18.13 -6.03 9.44
N THR A 241 -18.75 -7.21 9.45
CA THR A 241 -18.36 -8.36 8.63
C THR A 241 -18.53 -8.05 7.14
N TRP A 242 -19.70 -7.55 6.74
CA TRP A 242 -19.96 -7.17 5.34
C TRP A 242 -19.05 -6.04 4.88
N PHE A 243 -18.78 -5.07 5.75
CA PHE A 243 -17.88 -3.97 5.46
C PHE A 243 -16.46 -4.46 5.19
N GLY A 244 -15.91 -5.38 5.99
CA GLY A 244 -14.59 -5.94 5.77
C GLY A 244 -14.48 -6.82 4.52
N ILE A 245 -15.46 -7.69 4.27
CA ILE A 245 -15.50 -8.54 3.07
C ILE A 245 -15.63 -7.69 1.81
N GLY A 246 -16.54 -6.70 1.82
CA GLY A 246 -16.69 -5.74 0.72
C GLY A 246 -15.38 -5.00 0.46
N GLY A 247 -14.61 -4.72 1.51
CA GLY A 247 -13.30 -4.08 1.46
C GLY A 247 -12.31 -4.86 0.63
N LEU A 248 -12.18 -6.13 0.99
CA LEU A 248 -11.28 -7.07 0.32
C LEU A 248 -11.65 -7.31 -1.14
N LEU A 249 -12.94 -7.52 -1.41
CA LEU A 249 -13.43 -7.80 -2.77
C LEU A 249 -13.27 -6.58 -3.68
N THR A 250 -13.61 -5.38 -3.20
CA THR A 250 -13.43 -4.13 -3.95
C THR A 250 -11.96 -3.85 -4.22
N ALA A 251 -11.09 -4.06 -3.23
CA ALA A 251 -9.64 -3.93 -3.41
C ALA A 251 -9.12 -4.90 -4.50
N GLY A 252 -9.60 -6.14 -4.50
CA GLY A 252 -9.28 -7.14 -5.52
C GLY A 252 -9.75 -6.72 -6.91
N ALA A 253 -10.97 -6.18 -7.01
CA ALA A 253 -11.51 -5.64 -8.26
C ALA A 253 -10.65 -4.47 -8.77
N TYR A 254 -10.29 -3.51 -7.91
CA TYR A 254 -9.43 -2.38 -8.27
C TYR A 254 -8.05 -2.83 -8.78
N VAL A 255 -7.40 -3.77 -8.08
CA VAL A 255 -6.10 -4.31 -8.51
C VAL A 255 -6.23 -4.96 -9.88
N CYS A 256 -7.23 -5.83 -10.08
CA CYS A 256 -7.40 -6.53 -11.35
C CYS A 256 -7.76 -5.56 -12.49
N ALA A 257 -8.63 -4.58 -12.23
CA ALA A 257 -8.98 -3.53 -13.18
C ALA A 257 -7.73 -2.73 -13.61
N LEU A 258 -6.91 -2.27 -12.66
CA LEU A 258 -5.69 -1.53 -12.99
C LEU A 258 -4.70 -2.39 -13.81
N LEU A 259 -4.55 -3.67 -13.45
CA LEU A 259 -3.69 -4.60 -14.20
C LEU A 259 -4.18 -4.78 -15.64
N LEU A 260 -5.49 -4.84 -15.88
CA LEU A 260 -6.10 -4.92 -17.21
C LEU A 260 -5.94 -3.60 -17.98
N LEU A 261 -6.21 -2.45 -17.34
CA LEU A 261 -6.08 -1.14 -17.97
C LEU A 261 -4.63 -0.83 -18.37
N LEU A 262 -3.65 -1.32 -17.62
CA LEU A 262 -2.22 -1.25 -17.98
C LEU A 262 -1.86 -2.08 -19.23
N ARG A 263 -2.79 -2.86 -19.78
CA ARG A 263 -2.65 -3.58 -21.06
C ARG A 263 -3.27 -2.84 -22.25
N THR A 264 -3.96 -1.74 -21.99
CA THR A 264 -4.61 -0.93 -23.02
C THR A 264 -3.72 0.27 -23.38
N PRO A 265 -4.10 1.08 -24.39
CA PRO A 265 -3.44 2.35 -24.71
C PRO A 265 -3.38 3.36 -23.55
N LEU A 266 -4.13 3.14 -22.45
CA LEU A 266 -4.10 3.96 -21.24
C LEU A 266 -2.83 3.77 -20.40
N ARG A 267 -2.02 2.73 -20.63
CA ARG A 267 -0.80 2.43 -19.87
C ARG A 267 0.11 3.65 -19.62
N PRO A 268 0.56 4.41 -20.64
CA PRO A 268 1.42 5.56 -20.42
C PRO A 268 0.76 6.66 -19.57
N VAL A 269 -0.56 6.85 -19.70
CA VAL A 269 -1.31 7.82 -18.90
C VAL A 269 -1.33 7.39 -17.43
N LEU A 270 -1.71 6.14 -17.15
CA LEU A 270 -1.73 5.59 -15.79
C LEU A 270 -0.35 5.61 -15.13
N GLN A 271 0.70 5.32 -15.90
CA GLN A 271 2.08 5.42 -15.42
C GLN A 271 2.47 6.86 -15.08
N ARG A 272 2.10 7.85 -15.91
CA ARG A 272 2.38 9.27 -15.62
C ARG A 272 1.62 9.79 -14.41
N LEU A 273 0.37 9.34 -14.22
CA LEU A 273 -0.47 9.77 -13.10
C LEU A 273 -0.02 9.12 -11.79
N PHE A 274 0.04 7.79 -11.72
CA PHE A 274 0.19 7.10 -10.43
C PHE A 274 1.62 6.69 -10.10
N ALA A 275 2.47 6.39 -11.08
CA ALA A 275 3.81 5.88 -10.77
C ALA A 275 4.67 6.89 -9.97
N PRO A 276 4.67 8.21 -10.24
CA PRO A 276 5.42 9.16 -9.42
C PRO A 276 5.02 9.10 -7.94
N LEU A 277 3.71 9.05 -7.67
CA LEU A 277 3.16 8.96 -6.31
C LEU A 277 3.59 7.65 -5.63
N GLY A 278 3.44 6.52 -6.32
CA GLY A 278 3.78 5.21 -5.76
C GLY A 278 5.29 4.96 -5.59
N ARG A 279 6.12 5.59 -6.41
CA ARG A 279 7.59 5.57 -6.26
C ARG A 279 8.08 6.34 -5.04
N MET A 280 7.26 7.26 -4.54
CA MET A 280 7.50 8.10 -3.37
C MET A 280 6.43 7.88 -2.29
N ALA A 281 5.91 6.63 -2.19
CA ALA A 281 4.77 6.32 -1.34
C ALA A 281 4.97 6.67 0.14
N LEU A 282 6.16 6.44 0.72
CA LEU A 282 6.44 6.76 2.12
C LEU A 282 6.53 8.28 2.32
N THR A 283 7.23 8.97 1.42
CA THR A 283 7.31 10.45 1.42
C THR A 283 5.92 11.07 1.31
N ASN A 284 5.11 10.59 0.36
CA ASN A 284 3.79 11.16 0.11
C ASN A 284 2.79 10.78 1.20
N TYR A 285 2.87 9.58 1.79
CA TYR A 285 2.03 9.20 2.94
C TYR A 285 2.29 10.11 4.15
N LEU A 286 3.56 10.26 4.55
CA LEU A 286 3.92 11.07 5.72
C LEU A 286 3.64 12.57 5.48
N SER A 287 3.97 13.10 4.29
CA SER A 287 3.64 14.49 3.97
C SER A 287 2.13 14.71 3.82
N ALA A 288 1.35 13.73 3.35
CA ALA A 288 -0.10 13.86 3.27
C ALA A 288 -0.72 14.05 4.66
N THR A 289 -0.25 13.33 5.69
CA THR A 289 -0.73 13.54 7.07
C THR A 289 -0.51 14.99 7.50
N VAL A 290 0.71 15.51 7.33
CA VAL A 290 1.05 16.89 7.69
C VAL A 290 0.20 17.89 6.91
N LEU A 291 -0.01 17.66 5.61
CA LEU A 291 -0.79 18.55 4.75
C LEU A 291 -2.28 18.53 5.11
N VAL A 292 -2.85 17.40 5.52
CA VAL A 292 -4.25 17.34 6.01
C VAL A 292 -4.37 18.09 7.33
N LEU A 293 -3.43 17.91 8.26
CA LEU A 293 -3.43 18.65 9.54
C LEU A 293 -3.36 20.17 9.29
N LEU A 294 -2.49 20.60 8.38
CA LEU A 294 -2.38 22.00 7.98
C LEU A 294 -3.65 22.51 7.28
N ALA A 295 -4.21 21.75 6.34
CA ALA A 295 -5.44 22.12 5.64
C ALA A 295 -6.61 22.28 6.61
N THR A 296 -6.73 21.38 7.59
CA THR A 296 -7.77 21.45 8.64
C THR A 296 -7.65 22.74 9.44
N HIS A 297 -6.43 23.09 9.86
CA HIS A 297 -6.18 24.36 10.55
C HIS A 297 -6.58 25.58 9.71
N LEU A 298 -6.27 25.58 8.40
CA LEU A 298 -6.54 26.73 7.53
C LEU A 298 -8.03 26.90 7.18
N ILE A 299 -8.76 25.80 7.06
CA ILE A 299 -10.18 25.80 6.70
C ILE A 299 -11.05 26.16 7.92
N GLY A 300 -10.69 25.66 9.11
CA GLY A 300 -11.51 25.80 10.31
C GLY A 300 -12.83 25.03 10.25
N GLY A 301 -13.62 25.11 11.32
CA GLY A 301 -14.89 24.38 11.46
C GLY A 301 -14.72 22.89 11.79
N SER A 302 -15.78 22.27 12.29
CA SER A 302 -15.76 20.85 12.66
C SER A 302 -15.74 19.96 11.39
N PRO A 303 -14.83 18.98 11.28
CA PRO A 303 -14.77 18.04 10.16
C PRO A 303 -16.05 17.20 9.96
N ASP A 304 -16.89 17.10 10.99
CA ASP A 304 -18.16 16.37 10.94
C ASP A 304 -19.13 17.00 9.93
N GLY A 305 -19.07 18.33 9.77
CA GLY A 305 -19.88 19.07 8.80
C GLY A 305 -19.34 19.03 7.36
N TRP A 306 -18.19 18.40 7.10
CA TRP A 306 -17.60 18.40 5.76
C TRP A 306 -18.37 17.49 4.81
N SER A 307 -18.91 18.10 3.74
CA SER A 307 -19.48 17.36 2.61
C SER A 307 -18.44 16.48 1.91
N GLU A 308 -18.89 15.47 1.16
CA GLU A 308 -17.99 14.66 0.32
C GLU A 308 -17.20 15.52 -0.67
N THR A 309 -17.85 16.54 -1.24
CA THR A 309 -17.20 17.50 -2.14
C THR A 309 -16.05 18.22 -1.44
N THR A 310 -16.24 18.65 -0.20
CA THR A 310 -15.19 19.27 0.62
C THR A 310 -14.00 18.32 0.78
N VAL A 311 -14.26 17.05 1.11
CA VAL A 311 -13.21 16.03 1.24
C VAL A 311 -12.46 15.82 -0.08
N LEU A 312 -13.16 15.75 -1.21
CA LEU A 312 -12.55 15.63 -2.53
C LEU A 312 -11.68 16.85 -2.88
N LEU A 313 -12.15 18.06 -2.57
CA LEU A 313 -11.41 19.29 -2.82
C LEU A 313 -10.12 19.35 -1.99
N ILE A 314 -10.19 18.99 -0.70
CA ILE A 314 -9.01 18.91 0.18
C ILE A 314 -8.03 17.87 -0.36
N ALA A 315 -8.50 16.66 -0.64
CA ALA A 315 -7.64 15.61 -1.17
C ALA A 315 -7.02 16.00 -2.53
N GLY A 316 -7.78 16.62 -3.43
CA GLY A 316 -7.28 17.13 -4.70
C GLY A 316 -6.22 18.23 -4.53
N ALA A 317 -6.46 19.18 -3.61
CA ALA A 317 -5.53 20.24 -3.27
C ALA A 317 -4.21 19.72 -2.67
N ILE A 318 -4.21 18.53 -2.08
CA ILE A 318 -3.01 17.85 -1.57
C ILE A 318 -2.35 16.99 -2.66
N LEU A 319 -3.12 16.16 -3.35
CA LEU A 319 -2.62 15.20 -4.32
C LEU A 319 -2.02 15.85 -5.55
N VAL A 320 -2.59 16.94 -6.07
CA VAL A 320 -2.09 17.61 -7.28
C VAL A 320 -0.68 18.19 -7.05
N PRO A 321 -0.44 18.98 -5.99
CA PRO A 321 0.92 19.40 -5.64
C PRO A 321 1.87 18.23 -5.33
N GLN A 322 1.43 17.22 -4.58
CA GLN A 322 2.27 16.04 -4.29
C GLN A 322 2.66 15.27 -5.56
N TRP A 323 1.74 15.14 -6.52
CA TRP A 323 1.99 14.52 -7.81
C TRP A 323 2.99 15.32 -8.63
N LEU A 324 2.81 16.64 -8.71
CA LEU A 324 3.72 17.53 -9.43
C LEU A 324 5.12 17.49 -8.81
N ALA A 325 5.21 17.65 -7.49
CA ALA A 325 6.45 17.58 -6.73
C ALA A 325 7.15 16.23 -6.90
N SER A 326 6.41 15.12 -6.79
CA SER A 326 6.95 13.76 -7.02
C SER A 326 7.48 13.59 -8.44
N THR A 327 6.74 14.09 -9.43
CA THR A 327 7.13 14.01 -10.85
C THR A 327 8.41 14.81 -11.11
N LEU A 328 8.48 16.06 -10.67
CA LEU A 328 9.65 16.92 -10.84
C LEU A 328 10.86 16.38 -10.07
N TRP A 329 10.67 15.91 -8.84
CA TRP A 329 11.72 15.31 -8.02
C TRP A 329 12.35 14.09 -8.69
N LEU A 330 11.51 13.18 -9.19
CA LEU A 330 11.96 11.93 -9.82
C LEU A 330 12.62 12.15 -11.19
N ARG A 331 12.51 13.33 -11.82
CA ARG A 331 13.33 13.67 -13.00
C ARG A 331 14.82 13.74 -12.65
N ARG A 332 15.16 14.28 -11.47
CA ARG A 332 16.55 14.50 -11.02
C ARG A 332 17.05 13.40 -10.08
N ARG A 333 16.14 12.77 -9.31
CA ARG A 333 16.47 11.80 -8.25
C ARG A 333 15.94 10.40 -8.56
N ARG A 334 16.56 9.37 -7.97
CA ARG A 334 16.17 7.95 -8.19
C ARG A 334 14.99 7.52 -7.30
N GLN A 335 14.88 8.10 -6.11
CA GLN A 335 13.95 7.75 -5.03
C GLN A 335 13.47 9.03 -4.33
N GLY A 336 12.34 8.95 -3.61
CA GLY A 336 11.94 10.02 -2.71
C GLY A 336 12.86 10.14 -1.50
N PRO A 337 12.82 11.27 -0.78
CA PRO A 337 13.72 11.55 0.33
C PRO A 337 13.59 10.54 1.47
N LEU A 338 12.37 10.21 1.89
CA LEU A 338 12.16 9.26 3.00
C LEU A 338 12.43 7.82 2.56
N GLU A 339 12.14 7.46 1.31
CA GLU A 339 12.52 6.16 0.74
C GLU A 339 14.04 6.00 0.70
N TRP A 340 14.76 7.07 0.35
CA TRP A 340 16.22 7.07 0.31
C TRP A 340 16.81 6.91 1.71
N LEU A 341 16.30 7.65 2.70
CA LEU A 341 16.72 7.53 4.09
C LEU A 341 16.43 6.14 4.64
N TRP A 342 15.23 5.61 4.40
CA TRP A 342 14.84 4.27 4.81
C TRP A 342 15.72 3.20 4.16
N ARG A 343 16.06 3.36 2.88
CA ARG A 343 16.97 2.45 2.18
C ARG A 343 18.39 2.53 2.72
N TRP A 344 18.89 3.73 3.00
CA TRP A 344 20.21 3.90 3.61
C TRP A 344 20.26 3.22 4.98
N ALA A 345 19.26 3.47 5.83
CA ALA A 345 19.14 2.84 7.13
C ALA A 345 18.96 1.32 7.03
N THR A 346 18.35 0.78 5.96
CA THR A 346 18.21 -0.67 5.75
C THR A 346 19.53 -1.33 5.35
N TRP A 347 20.24 -0.75 4.38
CA TRP A 347 21.45 -1.36 3.80
C TRP A 347 22.74 -0.99 4.52
N GLY A 348 22.72 0.01 5.40
CA GLY A 348 23.89 0.52 6.11
C GLY A 348 24.87 1.33 5.25
N HIS A 349 24.70 1.32 3.93
CA HIS A 349 25.55 2.04 2.98
C HIS A 349 24.73 3.08 2.22
N ARG A 350 25.33 4.25 1.98
CA ARG A 350 24.66 5.40 1.37
C ARG A 350 24.29 5.09 -0.09
N PRO A 351 22.99 4.99 -0.44
CA PRO A 351 22.60 4.70 -1.82
C PRO A 351 22.72 5.95 -2.71
N PRO A 352 22.94 5.80 -4.03
CA PRO A 352 23.02 6.93 -4.94
C PRO A 352 21.65 7.63 -5.06
N LEU A 353 21.62 8.92 -4.76
CA LEU A 353 20.40 9.73 -4.79
C LEU A 353 20.11 10.36 -6.16
N ARG A 354 21.15 10.85 -6.86
CA ARG A 354 21.05 11.47 -8.19
C ARG A 354 20.95 10.40 -9.28
N ARG A 355 20.21 10.70 -10.35
CA ARG A 355 20.39 9.96 -11.60
C ARG A 355 21.72 10.41 -12.20
N THR A 356 22.61 9.45 -12.49
CA THR A 356 23.76 9.71 -13.36
C THR A 356 23.22 10.14 -14.72
N PRO A 357 23.78 11.20 -15.33
CA PRO A 357 23.34 11.71 -16.64
C PRO A 357 23.23 10.62 -17.69
#